data_AF-A0A538C8X4-F1
#
_entry.id   AF-A0A538C8X4-F1
#
_cell.length_a   1.000
_cell.length_b   1.000
_cell.length_c   1.000
_cell.angle_alpha   90.00
_cell.angle_beta   90.00
_cell.angle_gamma   90.00
#
_symmetry.space_group_name_H-M   'P 1'
#
loop_
_entity.id
_entity.type
_entity.pdbx_description
1 polymer ?
#
loop_
_entity_poly.entity_id
_entity_poly.type
_entity_poly.pdbx_seq_one_letter_code
_entity_poly.pdbx_strand_id
1 'polypeptide(L)'
;MAGMPNSAAFAHSSSTREAPSSKEYSLCVCRWTKLSDAIGSNDMGYPRHPEQTGSTTRRGGENLLIKLHPCNSGRTQLTLRTRPSSRGDAARMKLSYSSINTYETCPAKYKFQYEDRLPTTGSPALSFGDVLHRTLHRFHNRPVPVAPSLDEMFEMLDGEWSGDGYRDPSEERLYHDHARQILTEYHRVNADSFRIPAALEFRFTVEVDGIQLSGMIDRMDRIPGGGYEIIDYKTNRRLPPKDVVDRDLQLSLYYMAAREIWGIQPERLTLYFLLPGQRMTTFRTEADADQLRRRIATVAERIAAGKFDPRQNPLCDWCDFQSVCPLYKHKYEKEKGDPAPRMTELVDEWIALKREDWERYRRLEDLRALINAFCEEHGYRRLFGSDGSAVDRRPVHVTEPDAERIRSILEPLGLWDQVLAVDPKKLSSLIEGRSLPPDVEDALLASREEVRTQYSLYLKDRVRTRR
;
A
#
# COMPACT_ATOMS: atom_id res chain seq x y z
N MET A 1 -42.83 6.26 71.60
CA MET A 1 -41.64 7.10 71.79
C MET A 1 -41.40 7.80 70.46
N ALA A 2 -42.11 8.91 70.20
CA ALA A 2 -41.67 10.30 70.42
C ALA A 2 -40.50 10.65 69.48
N GLY A 3 -40.54 11.65 68.59
CA GLY A 3 -41.47 12.73 68.23
C GLY A 3 -40.71 13.68 67.29
N MET A 4 -41.40 14.29 66.31
CA MET A 4 -40.91 15.35 65.38
C MET A 4 -40.66 16.70 66.14
N PRO A 5 -40.50 17.93 65.55
CA PRO A 5 -40.34 18.42 64.15
C PRO A 5 -39.38 19.66 63.97
N ASN A 6 -39.43 20.28 62.77
CA ASN A 6 -39.14 21.69 62.34
C ASN A 6 -37.77 22.01 61.70
N SER A 7 -37.59 22.87 60.67
CA SER A 7 -38.34 23.51 59.55
C SER A 7 -37.70 24.90 59.27
N ALA A 8 -37.78 25.36 58.00
CA ALA A 8 -37.34 26.65 57.40
C ALA A 8 -35.86 26.74 56.93
N ALA A 9 -35.48 27.28 55.76
CA ALA A 9 -36.15 28.17 54.80
C ALA A 9 -35.58 28.06 53.35
N PHE A 10 -36.35 28.58 52.40
CA PHE A 10 -36.10 28.74 50.96
C PHE A 10 -34.92 29.67 50.61
N ALA A 11 -34.20 29.37 49.51
CA ALA A 11 -33.84 30.35 48.46
C ALA A 11 -33.38 29.65 47.17
N HIS A 12 -33.99 30.01 46.03
CA HIS A 12 -33.49 29.70 44.68
C HIS A 12 -32.29 30.61 44.34
N SER A 13 -31.24 30.06 43.74
CA SER A 13 -30.45 30.78 42.73
C SER A 13 -29.64 29.81 41.85
N SER A 14 -30.04 29.76 40.58
CA SER A 14 -29.25 29.29 39.45
C SER A 14 -27.91 30.02 39.34
N SER A 15 -26.79 29.29 39.15
CA SER A 15 -25.59 29.85 38.51
C SER A 15 -24.68 28.74 37.98
N THR A 16 -24.70 28.61 36.66
CA THR A 16 -23.62 28.26 35.73
C THR A 16 -22.22 28.03 36.31
N ARG A 17 -21.62 26.89 35.91
CA ARG A 17 -20.18 26.60 36.01
C ARG A 17 -19.38 27.64 35.23
N GLU A 18 -18.49 28.34 35.92
CA GLU A 18 -17.52 29.25 35.31
C GLU A 18 -16.50 28.46 34.47
N ALA A 19 -16.28 28.93 33.23
CA ALA A 19 -15.24 28.46 32.32
C ALA A 19 -13.85 28.99 32.74
N PRO A 20 -12.74 28.28 32.45
CA PRO A 20 -11.41 28.80 32.75
C PRO A 20 -11.11 30.01 31.85
N SER A 21 -10.77 31.13 32.50
CA SER A 21 -10.45 32.43 31.87
C SER A 21 -9.27 32.32 30.90
N SER A 22 -9.46 32.79 29.66
CA SER A 22 -8.38 33.06 28.70
C SER A 22 -7.46 34.15 29.23
N LYS A 23 -6.15 33.89 29.34
CA LYS A 23 -5.15 34.96 29.55
C LYS A 23 -4.82 35.60 28.20
N GLU A 24 -5.17 36.87 28.02
CA GLU A 24 -4.70 37.70 26.90
C GLU A 24 -3.32 38.27 27.22
N TYR A 25 -2.39 38.18 26.27
CA TYR A 25 -1.14 38.94 26.29
C TYR A 25 -1.17 39.93 25.12
N SER A 26 -1.09 41.23 25.42
CA SER A 26 -0.90 42.29 24.43
C SER A 26 0.57 42.70 24.37
N LEU A 27 1.20 42.57 23.19
CA LEU A 27 2.52 43.12 22.90
C LEU A 27 2.38 44.22 21.83
N CYS A 28 2.78 45.44 22.20
CA CYS A 28 2.77 46.62 21.34
C CYS A 28 4.10 46.72 20.58
N VAL A 29 4.05 46.75 19.24
CA VAL A 29 5.25 46.90 18.39
C VAL A 29 5.30 48.32 17.82
N CYS A 30 6.11 49.19 18.43
CA CYS A 30 6.49 50.49 17.89
C CYS A 30 7.94 50.83 18.29
N ARG A 31 8.91 50.37 17.48
CA ARG A 31 10.18 51.06 17.14
C ARG A 31 11.07 50.12 16.34
N TRP A 32 10.91 50.16 15.02
CA TRP A 32 11.92 49.72 14.08
C TRP A 32 12.70 50.95 13.63
N THR A 33 13.91 51.14 14.15
CA THR A 33 14.95 52.02 13.58
C THR A 33 16.29 51.60 14.18
N LYS A 34 17.30 51.49 13.31
CA LYS A 34 18.66 50.96 13.51
C LYS A 34 18.84 49.44 13.36
N LEU A 35 18.86 48.99 12.12
CA LEU A 35 19.81 47.94 11.67
C LEU A 35 20.03 48.07 10.16
N SER A 36 20.61 49.21 9.76
CA SER A 36 21.06 49.48 8.39
C SER A 36 22.46 50.09 8.42
N ASP A 37 23.38 49.45 9.16
CA ASP A 37 24.84 49.67 9.12
C ASP A 37 25.53 48.39 9.62
N ALA A 38 25.62 47.39 8.73
CA ALA A 38 26.40 46.12 8.75
C ALA A 38 25.54 45.08 8.02
N ILE A 39 25.55 44.95 6.70
CA ILE A 39 26.67 44.69 5.79
C ILE A 39 26.17 45.14 4.40
N GLY A 40 26.96 45.95 3.69
CA GLY A 40 26.52 46.73 2.53
C GLY A 40 26.40 45.98 1.18
N SER A 41 25.65 46.64 0.27
CA SER A 41 25.75 46.71 -1.21
C SER A 41 25.83 45.40 -2.02
N ASN A 42 25.28 45.21 -3.21
CA ASN A 42 24.42 45.89 -4.19
C ASN A 42 23.97 44.69 -5.07
N ASP A 43 22.71 44.44 -5.38
CA ASP A 43 22.03 45.03 -6.53
C ASP A 43 20.55 44.67 -6.47
N MET A 44 19.71 45.69 -6.59
CA MET A 44 18.27 45.56 -6.72
C MET A 44 17.89 45.37 -8.19
N GLY A 45 17.25 44.25 -8.50
CA GLY A 45 16.28 44.16 -9.59
C GLY A 45 14.91 43.86 -8.99
N TYR A 46 14.04 44.86 -8.88
CA TYR A 46 12.63 44.69 -8.54
C TYR A 46 11.83 44.35 -9.81
N PRO A 47 11.00 43.28 -9.79
CA PRO A 47 9.76 43.27 -10.54
C PRO A 47 8.58 43.53 -9.58
N ARG A 48 7.60 44.27 -10.11
CA ARG A 48 6.38 44.72 -9.43
C ARG A 48 5.35 43.57 -9.34
N HIS A 49 4.55 43.63 -8.27
CA HIS A 49 3.28 42.93 -7.99
C HIS A 49 3.28 41.62 -7.19
N PRO A 50 2.22 41.37 -6.38
CA PRO A 50 2.29 40.56 -5.17
C PRO A 50 1.38 39.33 -5.26
N GLU A 51 1.95 38.14 -5.43
CA GLU A 51 1.21 36.90 -5.11
C GLU A 51 2.14 35.88 -4.45
N GLN A 52 1.82 35.60 -3.18
CA GLN A 52 2.06 34.37 -2.42
C GLN A 52 3.48 33.75 -2.38
N THR A 53 4.08 33.71 -1.19
CA THR A 53 4.43 32.46 -0.47
C THR A 53 5.16 32.79 0.85
N GLY A 54 4.57 32.38 1.98
CA GLY A 54 5.20 32.46 3.30
C GLY A 54 5.90 31.14 3.63
N SER A 55 7.19 31.24 3.93
CA SER A 55 8.09 30.15 4.31
C SER A 55 7.72 29.48 5.64
N THR A 56 7.80 28.16 5.71
CA THR A 56 7.77 27.39 6.96
C THR A 56 9.17 27.36 7.58
N THR A 57 9.31 27.79 8.84
CA THR A 57 10.50 27.52 9.66
C THR A 57 10.12 26.66 10.86
N ARG A 58 10.88 25.58 11.08
CA ARG A 58 10.71 24.62 12.17
C ARG A 58 11.47 25.07 13.42
N ARG A 59 10.77 25.23 14.54
CA ARG A 59 11.27 24.92 15.90
C ARG A 59 10.07 24.64 16.82
N GLY A 60 10.01 23.44 17.41
CA GLY A 60 9.10 23.15 18.53
C GLY A 60 7.70 22.60 18.21
N GLY A 61 7.57 21.62 17.31
CA GLY A 61 6.47 20.64 17.38
C GLY A 61 5.02 21.08 17.16
N GLU A 62 4.75 22.32 16.73
CA GLU A 62 3.40 22.80 16.42
C GLU A 62 3.33 23.38 15.00
N ASN A 63 2.33 22.98 14.21
CA ASN A 63 2.08 23.56 12.88
C ASN A 63 1.34 24.89 13.05
N LEU A 64 2.02 26.02 12.86
CA LEU A 64 1.38 27.33 12.74
C LEU A 64 0.85 27.53 11.32
N LEU A 65 -0.46 27.72 11.17
CA LEU A 65 -1.10 28.12 9.92
C LEU A 65 -1.50 29.59 10.03
N ILE A 66 -0.73 30.48 9.40
CA ILE A 66 -0.98 31.93 9.43
C ILE A 66 -1.87 32.27 8.23
N LYS A 67 -3.16 32.58 8.48
CA LYS A 67 -4.04 33.18 7.47
C LYS A 67 -4.15 34.69 7.73
N LEU A 68 -3.70 35.50 6.78
CA LEU A 68 -3.91 36.94 6.79
C LEU A 68 -5.20 37.24 6.02
N HIS A 69 -6.17 37.88 6.68
CA HIS A 69 -7.35 38.44 6.02
C HIS A 69 -7.20 39.96 5.94
N PRO A 70 -7.47 40.60 4.79
CA PRO A 70 -7.52 42.05 4.70
C PRO A 70 -8.82 42.55 5.35
N CYS A 71 -8.72 43.38 6.39
CA CYS A 71 -9.84 44.12 6.95
C CYS A 71 -9.62 45.62 6.77
N ASN A 72 -10.63 46.28 6.20
CA ASN A 72 -10.63 47.68 5.81
C ASN A 72 -10.91 48.59 7.03
N SER A 73 -9.99 48.63 8.00
CA SER A 73 -10.00 49.59 9.12
C SER A 73 -8.74 49.47 10.01
N GLY A 74 -7.55 49.76 9.47
CA GLY A 74 -6.39 50.31 10.22
C GLY A 74 -5.88 49.64 11.51
N ARG A 75 -6.35 48.46 11.91
CA ARG A 75 -5.86 47.70 13.08
C ARG A 75 -5.80 46.22 12.73
N THR A 76 -4.59 45.69 12.57
CA THR A 76 -4.36 44.25 12.44
C THR A 76 -4.45 43.61 13.82
N GLN A 77 -5.57 42.97 14.15
CA GLN A 77 -5.69 42.12 15.33
C GLN A 77 -5.14 40.72 15.00
N LEU A 78 -4.11 40.29 15.71
CA LEU A 78 -3.51 38.96 15.57
C LEU A 78 -4.24 37.98 16.50
N THR A 79 -5.31 37.34 16.02
CA THR A 79 -6.00 36.30 16.80
C THR A 79 -5.28 34.96 16.67
N LEU A 80 -4.46 34.62 17.66
CA LEU A 80 -3.92 33.27 17.84
C LEU A 80 -5.02 32.37 18.42
N ARG A 81 -5.69 31.57 17.58
CA ARG A 81 -6.55 30.48 18.06
C ARG A 81 -5.69 29.23 18.26
N THR A 82 -5.28 28.99 19.50
CA THR A 82 -4.81 27.66 19.90
C THR A 82 -6.02 26.73 19.92
N ARG A 83 -6.04 25.69 19.06
CA ARG A 83 -7.02 24.61 19.22
C ARG A 83 -6.80 23.97 20.59
N PRO A 84 -7.83 23.84 21.44
CA PRO A 84 -7.70 23.02 22.63
C PRO A 84 -7.33 21.60 22.19
N SER A 85 -6.24 21.07 22.73
CA SER A 85 -5.94 19.64 22.67
C SER A 85 -7.04 18.93 23.47
N SER A 86 -8.08 18.46 22.79
CA SER A 86 -9.05 17.55 23.36
C SER A 86 -8.38 16.19 23.58
N ARG A 87 -7.68 16.05 24.70
CA ARG A 87 -7.45 14.74 25.32
C ARG A 87 -8.80 14.25 25.84
N GLY A 88 -9.56 13.58 24.97
CA GLY A 88 -10.92 13.09 25.21
C GLY A 88 -11.65 12.88 23.90
N ASP A 89 -11.11 11.96 23.09
CA ASP A 89 -11.58 11.36 21.83
C ASP A 89 -10.38 11.22 20.90
N ALA A 90 -9.52 10.23 21.18
CA ALA A 90 -8.62 9.74 20.15
C ALA A 90 -9.52 9.24 19.01
N ALA A 91 -9.57 9.98 17.90
CA ALA A 91 -10.38 9.61 16.75
C ALA A 91 -9.99 8.18 16.36
N ARG A 92 -10.90 7.22 16.61
CA ARG A 92 -10.69 5.81 16.26
C ARG A 92 -10.32 5.74 14.78
N MET A 93 -9.23 5.05 14.47
CA MET A 93 -8.76 4.92 13.10
C MET A 93 -9.85 4.26 12.25
N LYS A 94 -10.21 4.88 11.13
CA LYS A 94 -11.20 4.36 10.19
C LYS A 94 -10.49 3.77 8.99
N LEU A 95 -10.69 2.48 8.74
CA LEU A 95 -10.16 1.80 7.57
C LEU A 95 -11.29 1.11 6.80
N SER A 96 -11.10 0.95 5.50
CA SER A 96 -11.87 0.04 4.67
C SER A 96 -10.97 -1.05 4.11
N TYR A 97 -11.56 -2.15 3.61
CA TYR A 97 -10.79 -3.17 2.90
C TYR A 97 -9.92 -2.57 1.78
N SER A 98 -10.52 -1.75 0.92
CA SER A 98 -9.81 -1.09 -0.19
C SER A 98 -8.65 -0.23 0.31
N SER A 99 -8.81 0.44 1.46
CA SER A 99 -7.74 1.23 2.07
C SER A 99 -6.60 0.36 2.60
N ILE A 100 -6.89 -0.77 3.24
CA ILE A 100 -5.91 -1.72 3.74
C ILE A 100 -5.12 -2.33 2.57
N ASN A 101 -5.84 -2.82 1.56
CA ASN A 101 -5.21 -3.37 0.35
C ASN A 101 -4.35 -2.31 -0.37
N THR A 102 -4.79 -1.05 -0.40
CA THR A 102 -3.99 0.05 -0.97
C THR A 102 -2.70 0.25 -0.18
N TYR A 103 -2.76 0.25 1.16
CA TYR A 103 -1.58 0.40 2.01
C TYR A 103 -0.61 -0.78 1.86
N GLU A 104 -1.11 -2.02 1.87
CA GLU A 104 -0.29 -3.22 1.66
C GLU A 104 0.35 -3.23 0.26
N THR A 105 -0.33 -2.72 -0.76
CA THR A 105 0.21 -2.58 -2.13
C THR A 105 1.29 -1.50 -2.20
N CYS A 106 1.00 -0.30 -1.69
CA CYS A 106 1.94 0.82 -1.62
C CYS A 106 1.53 1.83 -0.54
N PRO A 107 2.28 1.95 0.56
CA PRO A 107 1.98 2.90 1.65
C PRO A 107 1.91 4.36 1.19
N ALA A 108 2.78 4.77 0.26
CA ALA A 108 2.73 6.12 -0.31
C ALA A 108 1.40 6.39 -1.05
N LYS A 109 0.90 5.41 -1.83
CA LYS A 109 -0.40 5.53 -2.52
C LYS A 109 -1.54 5.71 -1.52
N TYR A 110 -1.53 4.93 -0.42
CA TYR A 110 -2.51 5.10 0.65
C TYR A 110 -2.51 6.53 1.19
N LYS A 111 -1.34 7.06 1.51
CA LYS A 111 -1.21 8.43 2.02
C LYS A 111 -1.78 9.45 1.02
N PHE A 112 -1.37 9.37 -0.24
CA PHE A 112 -1.85 10.30 -1.27
C PHE A 112 -3.37 10.25 -1.46
N GLN A 113 -3.95 9.04 -1.45
CA GLN A 113 -5.36 8.84 -1.73
C GLN A 113 -6.27 9.12 -0.52
N TYR A 114 -5.90 8.65 0.67
CA TYR A 114 -6.79 8.64 1.84
C TYR A 114 -6.45 9.75 2.86
N GLU A 115 -5.17 10.05 3.08
CA GLU A 115 -4.75 11.11 4.01
C GLU A 115 -4.72 12.49 3.32
N ASP A 116 -3.97 12.59 2.22
CA ASP A 116 -3.79 13.85 1.48
C ASP A 116 -4.99 14.13 0.56
N ARG A 117 -5.77 13.11 0.20
CA ARG A 117 -6.96 13.18 -0.67
C ARG A 117 -6.68 13.88 -1.99
N LEU A 118 -5.53 13.53 -2.59
CA LEU A 118 -5.18 14.04 -3.91
C LEU A 118 -6.19 13.55 -4.95
N PRO A 119 -6.55 14.39 -5.93
CA PRO A 119 -7.51 14.01 -6.96
C PRO A 119 -6.96 12.87 -7.82
N THR A 120 -7.82 11.92 -8.15
CA THR A 120 -7.54 10.84 -9.10
C THR A 120 -8.29 11.11 -10.39
N THR A 121 -7.73 10.70 -11.52
CA THR A 121 -8.44 10.70 -12.79
C THR A 121 -9.55 9.65 -12.79
N GLY A 122 -10.71 9.98 -13.34
CA GLY A 122 -11.76 8.99 -13.61
C GLY A 122 -11.21 7.90 -14.53
N SER A 123 -11.60 6.64 -14.28
CA SER A 123 -11.20 5.50 -15.10
C SER A 123 -12.44 4.90 -15.77
N PRO A 124 -12.43 4.65 -17.09
CA PRO A 124 -13.51 3.93 -17.77
C PRO A 124 -13.90 2.64 -17.04
N ALA A 125 -12.90 1.89 -16.54
CA ALA A 125 -13.11 0.62 -15.84
C ALA A 125 -13.84 0.78 -14.50
N LEU A 126 -13.57 1.88 -13.77
CA LEU A 126 -14.26 2.18 -12.52
C LEU A 126 -15.70 2.63 -12.79
N SER A 127 -15.90 3.57 -13.72
CA SER A 127 -17.24 4.00 -14.12
C SER A 127 -18.10 2.83 -14.60
N PHE A 128 -17.52 1.97 -15.45
CA PHE A 128 -18.17 0.76 -15.96
C PHE A 128 -18.54 -0.23 -14.84
N GLY A 129 -17.63 -0.45 -13.89
CA GLY A 129 -17.89 -1.30 -12.72
C GLY A 129 -19.05 -0.77 -11.88
N ASP A 130 -19.02 0.51 -11.55
CA ASP A 130 -20.03 1.14 -10.71
C ASP A 130 -21.42 1.10 -11.36
N VAL A 131 -21.51 1.33 -12.68
CA VAL A 131 -22.77 1.22 -13.44
C VAL A 131 -23.34 -0.20 -13.37
N LEU A 132 -22.50 -1.22 -13.53
CA LEU A 132 -22.94 -2.62 -13.44
C LEU A 132 -23.44 -2.97 -12.03
N HIS A 133 -22.75 -2.54 -10.98
CA HIS A 133 -23.20 -2.74 -9.59
C HIS A 133 -24.55 -2.06 -9.34
N ARG A 134 -24.71 -0.78 -9.72
CA ARG A 134 -25.98 -0.05 -9.56
C ARG A 134 -27.13 -0.71 -10.32
N THR A 135 -26.87 -1.16 -11.55
CA THR A 135 -27.87 -1.86 -12.37
C THR A 135 -28.30 -3.18 -11.70
N LEU A 136 -27.35 -3.97 -11.21
CA LEU A 136 -27.65 -5.21 -10.49
C LEU A 136 -28.36 -4.96 -9.16
N HIS A 137 -28.02 -3.89 -8.45
CA HIS A 137 -28.78 -3.47 -7.27
C HIS A 137 -30.24 -3.19 -7.64
N ARG A 138 -30.52 -2.42 -8.72
CA ARG A 138 -31.90 -2.18 -9.18
C ARG A 138 -32.63 -3.46 -9.56
N PHE A 139 -31.94 -4.37 -10.25
CA PHE A 139 -32.49 -5.66 -10.67
C PHE A 139 -32.93 -6.52 -9.46
N HIS A 140 -32.14 -6.52 -8.38
CA HIS A 140 -32.41 -7.31 -7.17
C HIS A 140 -33.27 -6.61 -6.12
N ASN A 141 -33.31 -5.27 -6.09
CA ASN A 141 -34.05 -4.49 -5.09
C ASN A 141 -35.56 -4.46 -5.39
N ARG A 142 -36.20 -5.61 -5.18
CA ARG A 142 -37.59 -5.87 -5.57
C ARG A 142 -38.37 -6.50 -4.41
N PRO A 143 -39.64 -6.13 -4.21
CA PRO A 143 -40.49 -6.74 -3.18
C PRO A 143 -41.09 -8.10 -3.61
N VAL A 144 -40.91 -8.51 -4.87
CA VAL A 144 -41.49 -9.74 -5.42
C VAL A 144 -40.40 -10.70 -5.90
N PRO A 145 -40.58 -12.03 -5.72
CA PRO A 145 -39.62 -13.05 -6.12
C PRO A 145 -39.72 -13.38 -7.62
N VAL A 146 -39.88 -12.36 -8.45
CA VAL A 146 -39.96 -12.48 -9.91
C VAL A 146 -38.93 -11.53 -10.50
N ALA A 147 -38.01 -12.11 -11.27
CA ALA A 147 -36.97 -11.36 -11.98
C ALA A 147 -37.62 -10.35 -12.94
N PRO A 148 -37.11 -9.11 -13.02
CA PRO A 148 -37.39 -8.22 -14.13
C PRO A 148 -37.09 -8.87 -15.48
N SER A 149 -37.79 -8.45 -16.52
CA SER A 149 -37.49 -8.84 -17.90
C SER A 149 -36.11 -8.33 -18.33
N LEU A 150 -35.58 -8.86 -19.43
CA LEU A 150 -34.32 -8.37 -19.98
C LEU A 150 -34.44 -6.90 -20.44
N ASP A 151 -35.59 -6.51 -20.99
CA ASP A 151 -35.85 -5.12 -21.40
C ASP A 151 -35.88 -4.17 -20.18
N GLU A 152 -36.55 -4.57 -19.09
CA GLU A 152 -36.53 -3.80 -17.83
C GLU A 152 -35.10 -3.67 -17.27
N MET A 153 -34.26 -4.72 -17.39
CA MET A 153 -32.86 -4.66 -17.00
C MET A 153 -32.06 -3.65 -17.86
N PHE A 154 -32.35 -3.55 -19.15
CA PHE A 154 -31.71 -2.55 -20.01
C PHE A 154 -32.18 -1.13 -19.70
N GLU A 155 -33.46 -0.92 -19.37
CA GLU A 155 -33.95 0.37 -18.89
C GLU A 155 -33.23 0.81 -17.61
N MET A 156 -32.95 -0.14 -16.69
CA MET A 156 -32.15 0.13 -15.49
C MET A 156 -30.70 0.50 -15.82
N LEU A 157 -30.08 -0.20 -16.78
CA LEU A 157 -28.73 0.13 -17.26
C LEU A 157 -28.69 1.56 -17.81
N ASP A 158 -29.63 1.89 -18.69
CA ASP A 158 -29.70 3.20 -19.35
C ASP A 158 -29.94 4.32 -18.34
N GLY A 159 -30.76 4.08 -17.32
CA GLY A 159 -31.02 5.03 -16.23
C GLY A 159 -29.84 5.24 -15.28
N GLU A 160 -28.96 4.25 -15.13
CA GLU A 160 -27.78 4.32 -14.25
C GLU A 160 -26.48 4.68 -15.01
N TRP A 161 -26.54 4.76 -16.35
CA TRP A 161 -25.37 5.03 -17.19
C TRP A 161 -24.80 6.43 -16.93
N SER A 162 -23.46 6.52 -16.85
CA SER A 162 -22.74 7.79 -16.82
C SER A 162 -21.65 7.75 -17.88
N GLY A 163 -21.53 8.83 -18.66
CA GLY A 163 -20.47 9.04 -19.65
C GLY A 163 -19.13 9.48 -19.03
N ASP A 164 -19.04 9.58 -17.71
CA ASP A 164 -17.82 10.06 -17.03
C ASP A 164 -16.66 9.07 -17.14
N GLY A 165 -15.47 9.59 -17.45
CA GLY A 165 -14.22 8.83 -17.47
C GLY A 165 -13.89 8.19 -18.81
N TYR A 166 -14.81 8.17 -19.78
CA TYR A 166 -14.51 7.73 -21.15
C TYR A 166 -13.78 8.82 -21.93
N ARG A 167 -12.88 8.41 -22.83
CA ARG A 167 -12.06 9.33 -23.63
C ARG A 167 -12.90 10.08 -24.66
N ASP A 168 -13.87 9.40 -25.26
CA ASP A 168 -14.69 9.91 -26.36
C ASP A 168 -16.01 9.12 -26.47
N PRO A 169 -17.01 9.65 -27.21
CA PRO A 169 -18.32 8.99 -27.35
C PRO A 169 -18.29 7.61 -28.03
N SER A 170 -17.24 7.28 -28.79
CA SER A 170 -17.13 5.96 -29.43
C SER A 170 -16.70 4.89 -28.43
N GLU A 171 -15.78 5.23 -27.53
CA GLU A 171 -15.40 4.39 -26.42
C GLU A 171 -16.59 4.17 -25.47
N GLU A 172 -17.31 5.23 -25.11
CA GLU A 172 -18.51 5.14 -24.29
C GLU A 172 -19.54 4.15 -24.86
N ARG A 173 -19.86 4.26 -26.16
CA ARG A 173 -20.78 3.32 -26.83
C ARG A 173 -20.30 1.87 -26.78
N LEU A 174 -18.99 1.65 -26.97
CA LEU A 174 -18.41 0.30 -26.88
C LEU A 174 -18.61 -0.30 -25.48
N TYR A 175 -18.39 0.48 -24.42
CA TYR A 175 -18.64 0.02 -23.06
C TYR A 175 -20.13 -0.20 -22.81
N HIS A 176 -21.02 0.65 -23.32
CA HIS A 176 -22.47 0.48 -23.18
C HIS A 176 -22.95 -0.83 -23.81
N ASP A 177 -22.56 -1.09 -25.06
CA ASP A 177 -22.88 -2.34 -25.76
C ASP A 177 -22.34 -3.56 -25.02
N HIS A 178 -21.14 -3.46 -24.44
CA HIS A 178 -20.54 -4.52 -23.64
C HIS A 178 -21.32 -4.75 -22.33
N ALA A 179 -21.76 -3.69 -21.63
CA ALA A 179 -22.60 -3.82 -20.44
C ALA A 179 -23.89 -4.58 -20.78
N ARG A 180 -24.53 -4.28 -21.92
CA ARG A 180 -25.72 -5.00 -22.38
C ARG A 180 -25.45 -6.49 -22.57
N GLN A 181 -24.32 -6.85 -23.18
CA GLN A 181 -23.93 -8.26 -23.37
C GLN A 181 -23.73 -9.00 -22.04
N ILE A 182 -23.01 -8.39 -21.10
CA ILE A 182 -22.78 -8.95 -19.76
C ILE A 182 -24.09 -9.15 -19.02
N LEU A 183 -24.97 -8.14 -19.05
CA LEU A 183 -26.27 -8.18 -18.38
C LEU A 183 -27.22 -9.19 -19.01
N THR A 184 -27.14 -9.39 -20.33
CA THR A 184 -27.89 -10.45 -21.03
C THR A 184 -27.50 -11.83 -20.51
N GLU A 185 -26.19 -12.12 -20.43
CA GLU A 185 -25.71 -13.40 -19.94
C GLU A 185 -26.03 -13.58 -18.45
N TYR A 186 -25.88 -12.51 -17.66
CA TYR A 186 -26.27 -12.51 -16.26
C TYR A 186 -27.77 -12.83 -16.09
N HIS A 187 -28.64 -12.16 -16.83
CA HIS A 187 -30.08 -12.37 -16.81
C HIS A 187 -30.42 -13.82 -17.14
N ARG A 188 -29.87 -14.34 -18.25
CA ARG A 188 -30.05 -15.72 -18.71
C ARG A 188 -29.73 -16.76 -17.63
N VAL A 189 -28.69 -16.53 -16.82
CA VAL A 189 -28.25 -17.47 -15.78
C VAL A 189 -29.04 -17.31 -14.48
N ASN A 190 -29.49 -16.10 -14.13
CA ASN A 190 -29.99 -15.79 -12.79
C ASN A 190 -31.52 -15.57 -12.72
N ALA A 191 -32.20 -15.28 -13.84
CA ALA A 191 -33.62 -14.90 -13.83
C ALA A 191 -34.55 -16.05 -13.38
N ASP A 192 -34.33 -17.28 -13.87
CA ASP A 192 -35.19 -18.44 -13.55
C ASP A 192 -35.10 -18.86 -12.08
N SER A 193 -33.94 -18.63 -11.46
CA SER A 193 -33.68 -18.95 -10.05
C SER A 193 -33.78 -17.72 -9.14
N PHE A 194 -34.38 -16.62 -9.62
CA PHE A 194 -34.45 -15.37 -8.88
C PHE A 194 -35.11 -15.54 -7.52
N ARG A 195 -34.49 -14.90 -6.53
CA ARG A 195 -34.94 -14.84 -5.13
C ARG A 195 -34.69 -13.43 -4.63
N ILE A 196 -35.52 -12.99 -3.69
CA ILE A 196 -35.31 -11.73 -2.99
C ILE A 196 -34.08 -11.91 -2.08
N PRO A 197 -33.02 -11.09 -2.22
CA PRO A 197 -31.86 -11.16 -1.33
C PRO A 197 -32.24 -10.85 0.12
N ALA A 198 -31.49 -11.41 1.07
CA ALA A 198 -31.60 -11.07 2.49
C ALA A 198 -31.01 -9.69 2.79
N ALA A 199 -29.98 -9.27 2.06
CA ALA A 199 -29.43 -7.93 2.10
C ALA A 199 -28.85 -7.57 0.73
N LEU A 200 -28.84 -6.28 0.42
CA LEU A 200 -28.35 -5.75 -0.84
C LEU A 200 -27.69 -4.38 -0.60
N GLU A 201 -26.51 -4.16 -1.18
CA GLU A 201 -25.73 -2.92 -1.05
C GLU A 201 -25.62 -2.45 0.42
N PHE A 202 -25.42 -3.41 1.34
CA PHE A 202 -25.49 -3.19 2.77
C PHE A 202 -24.19 -2.59 3.30
N ARG A 203 -24.24 -1.30 3.63
CA ARG A 203 -23.12 -0.60 4.28
C ARG A 203 -23.04 -0.99 5.75
N PHE A 204 -21.83 -1.35 6.19
CA PHE A 204 -21.58 -1.71 7.57
C PHE A 204 -20.38 -0.96 8.16
N THR A 205 -20.34 -0.92 9.48
CA THR A 205 -19.17 -0.56 10.25
C THR A 205 -19.06 -1.51 11.44
N VAL A 206 -17.89 -2.12 11.60
CA VAL A 206 -17.57 -3.03 12.70
C VAL A 206 -16.32 -2.57 13.44
N GLU A 207 -16.20 -2.89 14.71
CA GLU A 207 -15.04 -2.52 15.53
C GLU A 207 -14.11 -3.72 15.70
N VAL A 208 -12.86 -3.57 15.28
CA VAL A 208 -11.82 -4.59 15.43
C VAL A 208 -10.64 -3.99 16.16
N ASP A 209 -10.40 -4.40 17.41
CA ASP A 209 -9.28 -3.96 18.24
C ASP A 209 -9.14 -2.42 18.31
N GLY A 210 -10.27 -1.71 18.44
CA GLY A 210 -10.33 -0.25 18.49
C GLY A 210 -10.25 0.47 17.14
N ILE A 211 -10.17 -0.27 16.03
CA ILE A 211 -10.18 0.24 14.65
C ILE A 211 -11.59 0.07 14.08
N GLN A 212 -12.14 1.15 13.50
CA GLN A 212 -13.41 1.08 12.81
C GLN A 212 -13.20 0.62 11.37
N LEU A 213 -13.74 -0.54 11.04
CA LEU A 213 -13.73 -1.07 9.68
C LEU A 213 -15.06 -0.82 9.01
N SER A 214 -15.01 -0.19 7.85
CA SER A 214 -16.18 0.04 7.00
C SER A 214 -16.10 -0.77 5.71
N GLY A 215 -17.25 -1.23 5.25
CA GLY A 215 -17.40 -1.91 3.98
C GLY A 215 -18.83 -1.90 3.49
N MET A 216 -19.04 -2.54 2.35
CA MET A 216 -20.34 -2.63 1.68
C MET A 216 -20.48 -4.03 1.11
N ILE A 217 -21.51 -4.76 1.52
CA ILE A 217 -21.82 -6.08 0.96
C ILE A 217 -22.75 -5.88 -0.23
N ASP A 218 -22.32 -6.25 -1.44
CA ASP A 218 -23.13 -6.08 -2.65
C ASP A 218 -24.45 -6.87 -2.58
N ARG A 219 -24.38 -8.17 -2.25
CA ARG A 219 -25.57 -9.03 -2.15
C ARG A 219 -25.38 -10.14 -1.12
N MET A 220 -26.44 -10.46 -0.38
CA MET A 220 -26.51 -11.63 0.49
C MET A 220 -27.80 -12.39 0.25
N ASP A 221 -27.70 -13.67 -0.09
CA ASP A 221 -28.84 -14.53 -0.42
C ASP A 221 -29.07 -15.58 0.67
N ARG A 222 -30.33 -15.97 0.86
CA ARG A 222 -30.68 -17.19 1.61
C ARG A 222 -30.56 -18.39 0.69
N ILE A 223 -29.85 -19.43 1.12
CA ILE A 223 -29.71 -20.67 0.36
C ILE A 223 -30.62 -21.78 0.91
N PRO A 224 -31.01 -22.77 0.09
CA PRO A 224 -31.76 -23.93 0.55
C PRO A 224 -31.06 -24.59 1.75
N GLY A 225 -31.82 -24.88 2.82
CA GLY A 225 -31.26 -25.40 4.08
C GLY A 225 -31.06 -24.33 5.16
N GLY A 226 -31.33 -23.05 4.88
CA GLY A 226 -31.35 -21.98 5.89
C GLY A 226 -30.02 -21.26 6.09
N GLY A 227 -28.99 -21.62 5.34
CA GLY A 227 -27.72 -20.90 5.30
C GLY A 227 -27.80 -19.58 4.52
N TYR A 228 -26.67 -18.87 4.51
CA TYR A 228 -26.51 -17.62 3.75
C TYR A 228 -25.29 -17.68 2.84
N GLU A 229 -25.41 -17.07 1.67
CA GLU A 229 -24.31 -16.82 0.75
C GLU A 229 -24.11 -15.32 0.59
N ILE A 230 -22.87 -14.84 0.76
CA ILE A 230 -22.51 -13.45 0.44
C ILE A 230 -21.84 -13.43 -0.92
N ILE A 231 -22.25 -12.50 -1.78
CA ILE A 231 -21.81 -12.37 -3.16
C ILE A 231 -21.28 -10.95 -3.36
N ASP A 232 -20.08 -10.86 -3.93
CA ASP A 232 -19.41 -9.62 -4.30
C ASP A 232 -19.13 -9.65 -5.80
N TYR A 233 -19.60 -8.63 -6.52
CA TYR A 233 -19.45 -8.56 -7.95
C TYR A 233 -18.08 -8.01 -8.32
N LYS A 234 -17.47 -8.59 -9.36
CA LYS A 234 -16.18 -8.17 -9.90
C LYS A 234 -16.27 -7.96 -11.40
N THR A 235 -15.63 -6.91 -11.89
CA THR A 235 -15.60 -6.58 -13.33
C THR A 235 -14.25 -6.87 -14.00
N ASN A 236 -13.36 -7.60 -13.32
CA ASN A 236 -12.08 -8.01 -13.91
C ASN A 236 -12.29 -9.15 -14.92
N ARG A 237 -11.61 -9.05 -16.07
CA ARG A 237 -11.66 -10.09 -17.12
C ARG A 237 -10.91 -11.37 -16.75
N ARG A 238 -9.81 -11.25 -16.01
CA ARG A 238 -8.98 -12.40 -15.61
C ARG A 238 -9.40 -12.90 -14.24
N LEU A 239 -9.53 -14.21 -14.13
CA LEU A 239 -9.82 -14.87 -12.87
C LEU A 239 -8.52 -15.06 -12.08
N PRO A 240 -8.51 -14.71 -10.79
CA PRO A 240 -7.38 -15.02 -9.93
C PRO A 240 -7.28 -16.54 -9.68
N PRO A 241 -6.10 -17.04 -9.31
CA PRO A 241 -5.95 -18.39 -8.79
C PRO A 241 -6.88 -18.64 -7.59
N LYS A 242 -7.36 -19.88 -7.44
CA LYS A 242 -8.33 -20.26 -6.40
C LYS A 242 -7.81 -19.98 -4.97
N ASP A 243 -6.52 -20.22 -4.73
CA ASP A 243 -5.87 -19.96 -3.45
C ASP A 243 -5.80 -18.48 -3.07
N VAL A 244 -5.87 -17.58 -4.06
CA VAL A 244 -5.98 -16.13 -3.82
C VAL A 244 -7.39 -15.78 -3.35
N VAL A 245 -8.42 -16.36 -3.98
CA VAL A 245 -9.83 -16.19 -3.56
C VAL A 245 -10.07 -16.77 -2.16
N ASP A 246 -9.45 -17.90 -1.86
CA ASP A 246 -9.53 -18.54 -0.55
C ASP A 246 -8.91 -17.72 0.59
N ARG A 247 -8.02 -16.79 0.24
CA ARG A 247 -7.37 -15.88 1.19
C ARG A 247 -7.79 -14.43 0.98
N ASP A 248 -8.85 -14.21 0.21
CA ASP A 248 -9.36 -12.87 -0.08
C ASP A 248 -9.83 -12.20 1.22
N LEU A 249 -9.22 -11.06 1.52
CA LEU A 249 -9.46 -10.29 2.72
C LEU A 249 -10.83 -9.61 2.74
N GLN A 250 -11.37 -9.23 1.58
CA GLN A 250 -12.68 -8.58 1.49
C GLN A 250 -13.76 -9.55 1.94
N LEU A 251 -13.70 -10.79 1.43
CA LEU A 251 -14.60 -11.86 1.83
C LEU A 251 -14.42 -12.23 3.31
N SER A 252 -13.19 -12.25 3.84
CA SER A 252 -12.97 -12.44 5.28
C SER A 252 -13.61 -11.31 6.11
N LEU A 253 -13.57 -10.07 5.64
CA LEU A 253 -14.22 -8.93 6.31
C LEU A 253 -15.74 -9.07 6.29
N TYR A 254 -16.32 -9.50 5.16
CA TYR A 254 -17.77 -9.74 5.08
C TYR A 254 -18.22 -10.89 5.97
N TYR A 255 -17.43 -11.96 6.06
CA TYR A 255 -17.67 -13.05 7.00
C TYR A 255 -17.70 -12.55 8.45
N MET A 256 -16.73 -11.71 8.84
CA MET A 256 -16.70 -11.10 10.17
C MET A 256 -17.91 -10.18 10.40
N ALA A 257 -18.21 -9.31 9.44
CA ALA A 257 -19.32 -8.36 9.54
C ALA A 257 -20.67 -9.07 9.68
N ALA A 258 -20.89 -10.14 8.93
CA ALA A 258 -22.14 -10.90 9.02
C ALA A 258 -22.35 -11.54 10.39
N ARG A 259 -21.27 -12.05 11.01
CA ARG A 259 -21.33 -12.63 12.36
C ARG A 259 -21.58 -11.57 13.42
N GLU A 260 -20.93 -10.42 13.31
CA GLU A 260 -21.07 -9.34 14.29
C GLU A 260 -22.44 -8.65 14.22
N ILE A 261 -22.95 -8.40 13.01
CA ILE A 261 -24.15 -7.61 12.79
C ILE A 261 -25.42 -8.45 12.90
N TRP A 262 -25.41 -9.65 12.30
CA TRP A 262 -26.60 -10.49 12.20
C TRP A 262 -26.53 -11.76 13.05
N GLY A 263 -25.39 -12.07 13.68
CA GLY A 263 -25.20 -13.34 14.39
C GLY A 263 -25.21 -14.55 13.46
N ILE A 264 -25.05 -14.35 12.14
CA ILE A 264 -25.08 -15.42 11.14
C ILE A 264 -23.66 -15.79 10.74
N GLN A 265 -23.43 -17.07 10.52
CA GLN A 265 -22.23 -17.56 9.87
C GLN A 265 -22.55 -17.85 8.40
N PRO A 266 -22.05 -17.05 7.43
CA PRO A 266 -22.23 -17.36 6.02
C PRO A 266 -21.69 -18.75 5.71
N GLU A 267 -22.48 -19.56 5.01
CA GLU A 267 -22.06 -20.92 4.61
C GLU A 267 -21.01 -20.83 3.51
N ARG A 268 -21.14 -19.85 2.61
CA ARG A 268 -20.23 -19.64 1.50
C ARG A 268 -20.15 -18.18 1.11
N LEU A 269 -19.02 -17.80 0.52
CA LEU A 269 -18.72 -16.46 0.04
C LEU A 269 -18.31 -16.59 -1.41
N THR A 270 -18.81 -15.72 -2.28
CA THR A 270 -18.60 -15.86 -3.73
C THR A 270 -18.17 -14.54 -4.34
N LEU A 271 -17.06 -14.56 -5.07
CA LEU A 271 -16.76 -13.52 -6.06
C LEU A 271 -17.47 -13.89 -7.36
N TYR A 272 -18.37 -13.02 -7.83
CA TYR A 272 -19.04 -13.20 -9.11
C TYR A 272 -18.42 -12.26 -10.14
N PHE A 273 -17.55 -12.82 -10.97
CA PHE A 273 -16.88 -12.10 -12.06
C PHE A 273 -17.85 -11.96 -13.25
N LEU A 274 -18.36 -10.74 -13.42
CA LEU A 274 -19.42 -10.43 -14.39
C LEU A 274 -18.96 -10.58 -15.85
N LEU A 275 -17.75 -10.11 -16.19
CA LEU A 275 -17.22 -10.19 -17.56
C LEU A 275 -17.05 -11.64 -18.04
N PRO A 276 -16.36 -12.54 -17.30
CA PRO A 276 -16.28 -13.93 -17.70
C PRO A 276 -17.54 -14.75 -17.33
N GLY A 277 -18.54 -14.14 -16.66
CA GLY A 277 -19.75 -14.83 -16.21
C GLY A 277 -19.51 -15.92 -15.16
N GLN A 278 -18.40 -15.88 -14.42
CA GLN A 278 -17.96 -16.98 -13.56
C GLN A 278 -18.06 -16.65 -12.07
N ARG A 279 -18.57 -17.62 -11.29
CA ARG A 279 -18.63 -17.58 -9.83
C ARG A 279 -17.44 -18.33 -9.24
N MET A 280 -16.75 -17.73 -8.28
CA MET A 280 -15.68 -18.35 -7.50
C MET A 280 -16.07 -18.37 -6.03
N THR A 281 -16.51 -19.53 -5.55
CA THR A 281 -16.97 -19.74 -4.19
C THR A 281 -15.85 -20.20 -3.27
N THR A 282 -15.87 -19.69 -2.04
CA THR A 282 -14.92 -19.98 -0.97
C THR A 282 -15.62 -20.03 0.39
N PHE A 283 -14.91 -20.47 1.41
CA PHE A 283 -15.39 -20.71 2.77
C PHE A 283 -14.48 -19.98 3.75
N ARG A 284 -15.01 -19.64 4.93
CA ARG A 284 -14.23 -19.00 6.00
C ARG A 284 -14.48 -19.66 7.34
N THR A 285 -13.41 -19.68 8.12
CA THR A 285 -13.34 -20.17 9.48
C THR A 285 -13.03 -19.01 10.43
N GLU A 286 -13.15 -19.23 11.74
CA GLU A 286 -12.70 -18.24 12.73
C GLU A 286 -11.20 -17.93 12.58
N ALA A 287 -10.39 -18.93 12.23
CA ALA A 287 -8.95 -18.74 12.06
C ALA A 287 -8.63 -17.73 10.93
N ASP A 288 -9.44 -17.71 9.87
CA ASP A 288 -9.31 -16.74 8.77
C ASP A 288 -9.68 -15.32 9.23
N ALA A 289 -10.71 -15.19 10.08
CA ALA A 289 -11.08 -13.93 10.71
C ALA A 289 -9.94 -13.43 11.62
N ASP A 290 -9.36 -14.29 12.44
CA ASP A 290 -8.22 -13.95 13.31
C ASP A 290 -6.99 -13.52 12.51
N GLN A 291 -6.73 -14.14 11.36
CA GLN A 291 -5.66 -13.71 10.46
C GLN A 291 -5.92 -12.31 9.91
N LEU A 292 -7.16 -12.01 9.51
CA LEU A 292 -7.55 -10.67 9.07
C LEU A 292 -7.36 -9.65 10.19
N ARG A 293 -7.81 -9.93 11.43
CA ARG A 293 -7.60 -9.06 12.61
C ARG A 293 -6.12 -8.68 12.79
N ARG A 294 -5.22 -9.67 12.76
CA ARG A 294 -3.77 -9.44 12.87
C ARG A 294 -3.21 -8.56 11.75
N ARG A 295 -3.68 -8.76 10.51
CA ARG A 295 -3.26 -7.94 9.36
C ARG A 295 -3.74 -6.50 9.50
N ILE A 296 -4.99 -6.29 9.89
CA ILE A 296 -5.56 -4.96 10.16
C ILE A 296 -4.75 -4.24 11.24
N ALA A 297 -4.48 -4.90 12.37
CA ALA A 297 -3.70 -4.33 13.47
C ALA A 297 -2.31 -3.90 13.00
N THR A 298 -1.62 -4.76 12.23
CA THR A 298 -0.29 -4.46 11.67
C THR A 298 -0.34 -3.24 10.74
N VAL A 299 -1.33 -3.16 9.85
CA VAL A 299 -1.48 -2.02 8.93
C VAL A 299 -1.80 -0.74 9.69
N ALA A 300 -2.71 -0.80 10.65
CA ALA A 300 -3.10 0.33 11.47
C ALA A 300 -1.93 0.88 12.31
N GLU A 301 -1.13 0.01 12.92
CA GLU A 301 0.08 0.42 13.66
C GLU A 301 1.06 1.18 12.76
N ARG A 302 1.31 0.67 11.55
CA ARG A 302 2.25 1.31 10.62
C ARG A 302 1.73 2.63 10.07
N ILE A 303 0.42 2.74 9.83
CA ILE A 303 -0.25 4.00 9.47
C ILE A 303 -0.09 5.01 10.61
N ALA A 304 -0.41 4.60 11.85
CA ALA A 304 -0.28 5.46 13.03
C ALA A 304 1.17 5.91 13.27
N ALA A 305 2.15 5.07 12.92
CA ALA A 305 3.58 5.39 12.97
C ALA A 305 4.08 6.25 11.79
N GLY A 306 3.20 6.66 10.87
CA GLY A 306 3.55 7.52 9.73
C GLY A 306 4.42 6.83 8.67
N LYS A 307 4.37 5.49 8.57
CA LYS A 307 5.20 4.71 7.63
C LYS A 307 4.56 4.69 6.26
N PHE A 308 4.95 5.62 5.39
CA PHE A 308 4.38 5.78 4.04
C PHE A 308 5.42 5.70 2.91
N ASP A 309 6.48 4.93 3.11
CA ASP A 309 7.52 4.77 2.10
C ASP A 309 6.95 4.15 0.80
N PRO A 310 7.34 4.66 -0.38
CA PRO A 310 6.86 4.13 -1.65
C PRO A 310 7.39 2.71 -1.86
N ARG A 311 6.51 1.83 -2.35
CA ARG A 311 6.86 0.45 -2.70
C ARG A 311 6.66 0.25 -4.19
N GLN A 312 7.73 -0.08 -4.91
CA GLN A 312 7.65 -0.40 -6.33
C GLN A 312 6.89 -1.72 -6.52
N ASN A 313 5.98 -1.75 -7.49
CA ASN A 313 5.19 -2.90 -7.87
C ASN A 313 4.73 -2.76 -9.34
N PRO A 314 4.19 -3.82 -9.98
CA PRO A 314 3.75 -3.77 -11.38
C PRO A 314 2.65 -2.76 -11.70
N LEU A 315 1.94 -2.23 -10.69
CA LEU A 315 0.89 -1.24 -10.87
C LEU A 315 1.42 0.20 -10.92
N CYS A 316 2.72 0.41 -10.68
CA CYS A 316 3.28 1.76 -10.62
C CYS A 316 3.10 2.51 -11.94
N ASP A 317 3.22 1.84 -13.09
CA ASP A 317 3.06 2.43 -14.42
C ASP A 317 1.65 3.02 -14.67
N TRP A 318 0.66 2.57 -13.90
CA TRP A 318 -0.74 2.98 -13.98
C TRP A 318 -1.20 3.78 -12.75
N CYS A 319 -0.27 4.23 -11.91
CA CYS A 319 -0.58 4.96 -10.69
C CYS A 319 -0.79 6.45 -10.99
N ASP A 320 -1.96 6.99 -10.64
CA ASP A 320 -2.29 8.42 -10.82
C ASP A 320 -1.34 9.38 -10.10
N PHE A 321 -0.64 8.89 -9.07
CA PHE A 321 0.23 9.70 -8.20
C PHE A 321 1.71 9.68 -8.61
N GLN A 322 2.07 9.19 -9.80
CA GLN A 322 3.49 9.15 -10.21
C GLN A 322 4.17 10.53 -10.15
N SER A 323 3.45 11.60 -10.51
CA SER A 323 3.99 12.97 -10.53
C SER A 323 4.41 13.50 -9.16
N VAL A 324 3.86 12.95 -8.07
CA VAL A 324 4.20 13.30 -6.68
C VAL A 324 4.96 12.20 -5.94
N CYS A 325 4.98 10.98 -6.47
CA CYS A 325 5.65 9.84 -5.88
C CYS A 325 7.18 10.03 -5.88
N PRO A 326 7.90 9.85 -4.75
CA PRO A 326 9.35 10.03 -4.70
C PRO A 326 10.15 9.19 -5.70
N LEU A 327 9.62 8.04 -6.13
CA LEU A 327 10.28 7.17 -7.13
C LEU A 327 10.17 7.71 -8.56
N TYR A 328 9.16 8.54 -8.86
CA TYR A 328 8.84 8.97 -10.22
C TYR A 328 8.84 10.50 -10.40
N LYS A 329 8.76 11.29 -9.31
CA LYS A 329 8.64 12.75 -9.32
C LYS A 329 9.66 13.43 -10.22
N HIS A 330 10.93 13.02 -10.16
CA HIS A 330 11.99 13.58 -11.00
C HIS A 330 11.71 13.43 -12.51
N LYS A 331 11.13 12.30 -12.95
CA LYS A 331 10.75 12.08 -14.35
C LYS A 331 9.78 13.16 -14.84
N TYR A 332 8.76 13.47 -14.04
CA TYR A 332 7.74 14.48 -14.36
C TYR A 332 8.24 15.92 -14.23
N GLU A 333 9.20 16.16 -13.32
CA GLU A 333 9.87 17.46 -13.24
C GLU A 333 10.71 17.73 -14.49
N LYS A 334 11.40 16.72 -15.03
CA LYS A 334 12.18 16.85 -16.28
C LYS A 334 11.32 17.23 -17.49
N GLU A 335 10.10 16.73 -17.59
CA GLU A 335 9.16 17.12 -18.66
C GLU A 335 8.82 18.62 -18.64
N LYS A 336 8.95 19.27 -17.48
CA LYS A 336 8.66 20.71 -17.28
C LYS A 336 9.89 21.61 -17.36
N GLY A 337 11.05 21.04 -17.70
CA GLY A 337 12.36 21.70 -17.62
C GLY A 337 13.19 21.04 -16.53
N ASP A 338 14.19 20.25 -16.95
CA ASP A 338 15.08 19.50 -16.07
C ASP A 338 15.60 20.37 -14.92
N PRO A 339 15.23 20.08 -13.65
CA PRO A 339 15.64 20.89 -12.52
C PRO A 339 17.14 20.78 -12.22
N ALA A 340 17.82 19.75 -12.75
CA ALA A 340 19.23 19.48 -12.48
C ALA A 340 19.91 18.80 -13.68
N PRO A 341 20.13 19.50 -14.81
CA PRO A 341 20.68 18.92 -16.04
C PRO A 341 22.06 18.27 -15.84
N ARG A 342 22.91 18.86 -14.99
CA ARG A 342 24.19 18.26 -14.62
C ARG A 342 24.05 16.91 -13.91
N MET A 343 23.02 16.74 -13.08
CA MET A 343 22.76 15.46 -12.44
C MET A 343 22.26 14.42 -13.43
N THR A 344 21.47 14.84 -14.43
CA THR A 344 21.08 13.97 -15.55
C THR A 344 22.32 13.43 -16.28
N GLU A 345 23.25 14.29 -16.65
CA GLU A 345 24.50 13.88 -17.32
C GLU A 345 25.31 12.87 -16.48
N LEU A 346 25.44 13.11 -15.18
CA LEU A 346 26.13 12.20 -14.26
C LEU A 346 25.43 10.84 -14.13
N VAL A 347 24.09 10.84 -14.09
CA VAL A 347 23.31 9.60 -14.07
C VAL A 347 23.46 8.84 -15.38
N ASP A 348 23.44 9.54 -16.52
CA ASP A 348 23.62 8.92 -17.84
C ASP A 348 25.02 8.29 -17.97
N GLU A 349 26.07 9.00 -17.54
CA GLU A 349 27.43 8.45 -17.46
C GLU A 349 27.49 7.20 -16.58
N TRP A 350 26.90 7.26 -15.38
CA TRP A 350 26.87 6.12 -14.46
C TRP A 350 26.14 4.91 -15.07
N ILE A 351 25.01 5.13 -15.75
CA ILE A 351 24.26 4.07 -16.44
C ILE A 351 25.11 3.45 -17.55
N ALA A 352 25.80 4.28 -18.36
CA ALA A 352 26.69 3.80 -19.42
C ALA A 352 27.82 2.94 -18.86
N LEU A 353 28.52 3.40 -17.84
CA LEU A 353 29.58 2.65 -17.16
C LEU A 353 29.06 1.32 -16.59
N LYS A 354 27.85 1.29 -16.03
CA LYS A 354 27.25 0.05 -15.52
C LYS A 354 26.90 -0.95 -16.62
N ARG A 355 26.47 -0.47 -17.79
CA ARG A 355 26.24 -1.33 -18.96
C ARG A 355 27.55 -1.91 -19.47
N GLU A 356 28.59 -1.10 -19.58
CA GLU A 356 29.94 -1.56 -19.94
C GLU A 356 30.49 -2.59 -18.94
N ASP A 357 30.33 -2.36 -17.64
CA ASP A 357 30.73 -3.32 -16.60
C ASP A 357 30.06 -4.68 -16.79
N TRP A 358 28.77 -4.68 -17.14
CA TRP A 358 28.02 -5.92 -17.37
C TRP A 358 28.48 -6.66 -18.63
N GLU A 359 28.78 -5.93 -19.71
CA GLU A 359 29.35 -6.50 -20.93
C GLU A 359 30.75 -7.07 -20.69
N ARG A 360 31.60 -6.33 -19.96
CA ARG A 360 32.93 -6.78 -19.53
C ARG A 360 32.82 -8.04 -18.68
N TYR A 361 31.93 -8.06 -17.70
CA TYR A 361 31.69 -9.22 -16.85
C TYR A 361 31.28 -10.45 -17.67
N ARG A 362 30.31 -10.30 -18.57
CA ARG A 362 29.87 -11.39 -19.46
C ARG A 362 31.04 -11.91 -20.30
N ARG A 363 31.84 -11.02 -20.89
CA ARG A 363 33.01 -11.41 -21.68
C ARG A 363 34.08 -12.12 -20.83
N LEU A 364 34.28 -11.69 -19.59
CA LEU A 364 35.19 -12.34 -18.65
C LEU A 364 34.73 -13.76 -18.30
N GLU A 365 33.43 -14.00 -18.13
CA GLU A 365 32.89 -15.34 -17.92
C GLU A 365 33.10 -16.25 -19.15
N ASP A 366 32.88 -15.75 -20.37
CA ASP A 366 33.16 -16.51 -21.59
C ASP A 366 34.65 -16.90 -21.70
N LEU A 367 35.54 -15.94 -21.44
CA LEU A 367 36.99 -16.18 -21.43
C LEU A 367 37.38 -17.15 -20.31
N ARG A 368 36.76 -17.04 -19.14
CA ARG A 368 37.00 -17.92 -18.01
C ARG A 368 36.68 -19.37 -18.35
N ALA A 369 35.56 -19.63 -19.03
CA ALA A 369 35.20 -20.97 -19.48
C ALA A 369 36.26 -21.55 -20.43
N LEU A 370 36.67 -20.79 -21.45
CA LEU A 370 37.69 -21.20 -22.42
C LEU A 370 39.06 -21.46 -21.77
N ILE A 371 39.52 -20.55 -20.91
CA ILE A 371 40.81 -20.68 -20.22
C ILE A 371 40.79 -21.88 -19.27
N ASN A 372 39.70 -22.10 -18.54
CA ASN A 372 39.60 -23.26 -17.64
C ASN A 372 39.64 -24.57 -18.42
N ALA A 373 38.92 -24.68 -19.53
CA ALA A 373 38.93 -25.87 -20.38
C ALA A 373 40.34 -26.14 -20.94
N PHE A 374 41.00 -25.11 -21.48
CA PHE A 374 42.37 -25.22 -22.00
C PHE A 374 43.37 -25.63 -20.90
N CYS A 375 43.29 -25.02 -19.72
CA CYS A 375 44.14 -25.37 -18.59
C CYS A 375 43.90 -26.81 -18.11
N GLU A 376 42.68 -27.30 -18.20
CA GLU A 376 42.33 -28.67 -17.81
C GLU A 376 42.87 -29.70 -18.80
N GLU A 377 42.67 -29.47 -20.10
CA GLU A 377 43.19 -30.31 -21.19
C GLU A 377 44.71 -30.47 -21.13
N HIS A 378 45.43 -29.39 -20.85
CA HIS A 378 46.90 -29.38 -20.85
C HIS A 378 47.54 -29.48 -19.46
N GLY A 379 46.75 -29.55 -18.38
CA GLY A 379 47.26 -29.60 -17.01
C GLY A 379 47.93 -28.30 -16.51
N TYR A 380 47.64 -27.16 -17.11
CA TYR A 380 48.22 -25.87 -16.69
C TYR A 380 47.52 -25.29 -15.45
N ARG A 381 48.33 -24.71 -14.55
CA ARG A 381 47.86 -23.95 -13.38
C ARG A 381 48.08 -22.44 -13.52
N ARG A 382 48.88 -22.02 -14.49
CA ARG A 382 49.21 -20.63 -14.78
C ARG A 382 49.39 -20.44 -16.28
N LEU A 383 48.80 -19.37 -16.82
CA LEU A 383 49.03 -18.91 -18.19
C LEU A 383 49.65 -17.52 -18.17
N PHE A 384 50.42 -17.17 -19.20
CA PHE A 384 51.09 -15.88 -19.30
C PHE A 384 50.55 -15.09 -20.50
N GLY A 385 50.23 -13.83 -20.27
CA GLY A 385 49.88 -12.86 -21.30
C GLY A 385 51.13 -12.34 -22.03
N SER A 386 50.93 -11.80 -23.23
CA SER A 386 51.99 -11.22 -24.06
C SER A 386 52.66 -9.99 -23.43
N ASP A 387 51.98 -9.30 -22.51
CA ASP A 387 52.48 -8.17 -21.73
C ASP A 387 53.33 -8.59 -20.50
N GLY A 388 53.44 -9.91 -20.25
CA GLY A 388 54.12 -10.48 -19.10
C GLY A 388 53.27 -10.58 -17.83
N SER A 389 51.98 -10.22 -17.89
CA SER A 389 51.01 -10.53 -16.83
C SER A 389 50.69 -12.03 -16.84
N ALA A 390 50.09 -12.55 -15.76
CA ALA A 390 49.73 -13.97 -15.68
C ALA A 390 48.31 -14.18 -15.17
N VAL A 391 47.70 -15.29 -15.56
CA VAL A 391 46.44 -15.79 -15.01
C VAL A 391 46.74 -17.02 -14.17
N ASP A 392 46.48 -16.93 -12.87
CA ASP A 392 46.57 -18.05 -11.92
C ASP A 392 45.25 -18.79 -11.87
N ARG A 393 45.24 -20.07 -12.23
CA ARG A 393 44.10 -20.97 -12.06
C ARG A 393 44.22 -21.72 -10.74
N ARG A 394 43.34 -21.41 -9.79
CA ARG A 394 43.35 -22.00 -8.45
C ARG A 394 42.09 -22.80 -8.19
N PRO A 395 42.20 -23.98 -7.55
CA PRO A 395 41.02 -24.70 -7.08
C PRO A 395 40.31 -23.86 -6.04
N VAL A 396 38.99 -23.84 -6.12
CA VAL A 396 38.06 -23.29 -5.15
C VAL A 396 37.12 -24.42 -4.80
N HIS A 397 37.21 -24.84 -3.55
CA HIS A 397 36.37 -25.88 -2.97
C HIS A 397 34.98 -25.28 -2.74
N VAL A 398 33.98 -25.73 -3.49
CA VAL A 398 32.59 -25.32 -3.29
C VAL A 398 32.03 -26.17 -2.18
N THR A 399 31.72 -25.52 -1.06
CA THR A 399 31.07 -26.17 0.06
C THR A 399 29.57 -25.88 0.04
N GLU A 400 28.77 -26.94 0.11
CA GLU A 400 27.33 -26.84 0.29
C GLU A 400 26.97 -27.26 1.71
N PRO A 401 25.86 -26.74 2.26
CA PRO A 401 25.47 -27.08 3.61
C PRO A 401 24.89 -28.51 3.65
N ASP A 402 25.37 -29.35 4.58
CA ASP A 402 24.89 -30.74 4.75
C ASP A 402 23.49 -30.75 5.41
N ALA A 403 22.53 -31.31 4.69
CA ALA A 403 21.13 -31.34 5.11
C ALA A 403 20.88 -32.12 6.41
N GLU A 404 21.57 -33.23 6.62
CA GLU A 404 21.40 -34.07 7.80
C GLU A 404 22.03 -33.41 9.03
N ARG A 405 23.23 -32.84 8.88
CA ARG A 405 23.88 -32.10 9.97
C ARG A 405 23.12 -30.84 10.34
N ILE A 406 22.64 -30.08 9.37
CA ILE A 406 21.86 -28.86 9.65
C ILE A 406 20.53 -29.20 10.29
N ARG A 407 19.86 -30.27 9.84
CA ARG A 407 18.66 -30.76 10.51
C ARG A 407 18.95 -31.10 11.98
N SER A 408 20.03 -31.83 12.26
CA SER A 408 20.40 -32.19 13.63
C SER A 408 20.65 -30.99 14.55
N ILE A 409 21.03 -29.85 13.99
CA ILE A 409 21.28 -28.60 14.72
C ILE A 409 20.00 -27.77 14.89
N LEU A 410 19.18 -27.64 13.84
CA LEU A 410 18.01 -26.74 13.83
C LEU A 410 16.72 -27.39 14.35
N GLU A 411 16.59 -28.72 14.27
CA GLU A 411 15.40 -29.46 14.69
C GLU A 411 15.17 -29.40 16.21
N PRO A 412 16.20 -29.57 17.08
CA PRO A 412 16.04 -29.37 18.53
C PRO A 412 15.64 -27.94 18.93
N LEU A 413 15.92 -26.97 18.06
CA LEU A 413 15.61 -25.55 18.28
C LEU A 413 14.25 -25.14 17.71
N GLY A 414 13.52 -26.05 17.04
CA GLY A 414 12.24 -25.74 16.38
C GLY A 414 12.38 -24.80 15.17
N LEU A 415 13.58 -24.65 14.61
CA LEU A 415 13.89 -23.71 13.52
C LEU A 415 13.97 -24.39 12.14
N TRP A 416 13.91 -25.72 12.09
CA TRP A 416 14.01 -26.48 10.84
C TRP A 416 12.97 -26.05 9.79
N ASP A 417 11.73 -25.81 10.21
CA ASP A 417 10.63 -25.43 9.30
C ASP A 417 10.81 -24.05 8.65
N GLN A 418 11.73 -23.22 9.17
CA GLN A 418 12.07 -21.93 8.56
C GLN A 418 13.02 -22.08 7.37
N VAL A 419 13.74 -23.20 7.29
CA VAL A 419 14.70 -23.53 6.23
C VAL A 419 14.09 -24.64 5.36
N LEU A 420 12.99 -24.29 4.67
CA LEU A 420 12.34 -25.18 3.69
C LEU A 420 13.32 -25.50 2.56
N ALA A 421 13.87 -26.72 2.60
CA ALA A 421 15.05 -27.19 1.88
C ALA A 421 16.33 -26.43 2.26
N VAL A 422 17.49 -27.07 2.16
CA VAL A 422 18.80 -26.46 2.45
C VAL A 422 19.15 -25.43 1.39
N ASP A 423 18.41 -24.32 1.38
CA ASP A 423 18.66 -23.17 0.54
C ASP A 423 19.83 -22.37 1.16
N PRO A 424 21.00 -22.34 0.50
CA PRO A 424 22.19 -21.69 1.05
C PRO A 424 21.96 -20.20 1.35
N LYS A 425 21.06 -19.54 0.62
CA LYS A 425 20.76 -18.11 0.82
C LYS A 425 19.90 -17.87 2.06
N LYS A 426 18.89 -18.72 2.30
CA LYS A 426 18.06 -18.63 3.51
C LYS A 426 18.88 -18.96 4.76
N LEU A 427 19.72 -19.98 4.69
CA LEU A 427 20.63 -20.33 5.78
C LEU A 427 21.62 -19.20 6.08
N SER A 428 22.22 -18.60 5.03
CA SER A 428 23.12 -17.45 5.22
C SER A 428 22.38 -16.25 5.82
N SER A 429 21.15 -15.98 5.38
CA SER A 429 20.31 -14.90 5.94
C SER A 429 19.95 -15.14 7.42
N LEU A 430 19.77 -16.41 7.82
CA LEU A 430 19.49 -16.80 9.20
C LEU A 430 20.71 -16.58 10.12
N ILE A 431 21.92 -16.89 9.62
CA ILE A 431 23.19 -16.65 10.33
C ILE A 431 23.49 -15.15 10.41
N GLU A 432 23.34 -14.42 9.30
CA GLU A 432 23.58 -12.96 9.25
C GLU A 432 22.59 -12.15 10.10
N GLY A 433 21.41 -12.71 10.36
CA GLY A 433 20.39 -12.13 11.24
C GLY A 433 20.77 -12.06 12.73
N ARG A 434 21.86 -12.72 13.16
CA ARG A 434 22.34 -12.80 14.56
C ARG A 434 21.29 -13.24 15.57
N SER A 435 20.30 -14.01 15.11
CA SER A 435 19.23 -14.54 15.94
C SER A 435 19.60 -15.85 16.63
N LEU A 436 20.79 -16.40 16.35
CA LEU A 436 21.26 -17.69 16.84
C LEU A 436 22.33 -17.52 17.92
N PRO A 437 22.43 -18.45 18.89
CA PRO A 437 23.57 -18.52 19.79
C PRO A 437 24.91 -18.71 19.02
N PRO A 438 26.03 -18.09 19.43
CA PRO A 438 27.31 -18.17 18.71
C PRO A 438 27.81 -19.60 18.47
N ASP A 439 27.57 -20.50 19.42
CA ASP A 439 27.90 -21.92 19.33
C ASP A 439 27.08 -22.66 18.25
N VAL A 440 25.85 -22.22 18.02
CA VAL A 440 24.99 -22.74 16.94
C VAL A 440 25.39 -22.18 15.59
N GLU A 441 25.77 -20.90 15.51
CA GLU A 441 26.31 -20.29 14.28
C GLU A 441 27.59 -21.00 13.83
N ASP A 442 28.52 -21.23 14.76
CA ASP A 442 29.77 -21.96 14.49
C ASP A 442 29.50 -23.40 14.05
N ALA A 443 28.53 -24.10 14.68
CA ALA A 443 28.13 -25.45 14.30
C ALA A 443 27.51 -25.51 12.89
N LEU A 444 26.69 -24.51 12.51
CA LEU A 444 26.09 -24.41 11.17
C LEU A 444 27.11 -24.03 10.08
N LEU A 445 28.13 -23.23 10.42
CA LEU A 445 29.23 -22.95 9.51
C LEU A 445 30.12 -24.18 9.31
N ALA A 446 30.30 -24.99 10.36
CA ALA A 446 31.06 -26.23 10.33
C ALA A 446 30.32 -27.40 9.66
N SER A 447 28.99 -27.32 9.50
CA SER A 447 28.18 -28.35 8.84
C SER A 447 28.23 -28.30 7.31
N ARG A 448 29.19 -27.57 6.72
CA ARG A 448 29.34 -27.48 5.27
C ARG A 448 30.29 -28.56 4.76
N GLU A 449 29.88 -29.28 3.73
CA GLU A 449 30.70 -30.30 3.08
C GLU A 449 31.13 -29.86 1.68
N GLU A 450 32.33 -30.27 1.26
CA GLU A 450 32.80 -29.99 -0.09
C GLU A 450 32.04 -30.86 -1.09
N VAL A 451 31.32 -30.22 -2.03
CA VAL A 451 30.51 -30.93 -3.03
C VAL A 451 31.20 -30.97 -4.39
N ARG A 452 32.00 -29.96 -4.72
CA ARG A 452 32.79 -29.93 -5.95
C ARG A 452 33.97 -28.98 -5.85
N THR A 453 35.07 -29.33 -6.49
CA THR A 453 36.17 -28.39 -6.74
C THR A 453 35.93 -27.67 -8.06
N GLN A 454 35.73 -26.36 -8.02
CA GLN A 454 35.71 -25.51 -9.22
C GLN A 454 37.03 -24.76 -9.36
N TYR A 455 37.29 -24.16 -10.53
CA TYR A 455 38.51 -23.38 -10.76
C TYR A 455 38.20 -21.91 -10.98
N SER A 456 38.90 -21.06 -10.23
CA SER A 456 38.84 -19.61 -10.37
C SER A 456 40.13 -19.07 -10.95
N LEU A 457 39.99 -18.02 -11.76
CA LEU A 457 41.10 -17.36 -12.43
C LEU A 457 41.41 -16.05 -11.70
N TYR A 458 42.70 -15.84 -11.40
CA TYR A 458 43.17 -14.65 -10.72
C TYR A 458 44.19 -13.94 -11.61
N LEU A 459 43.94 -12.66 -11.89
CA LEU A 459 44.90 -11.83 -12.61
C LEU A 459 46.09 -11.49 -11.71
N LYS A 460 47.29 -11.80 -12.19
CA LYS A 460 48.56 -11.40 -11.60
C LYS A 460 49.20 -10.37 -12.52
N ASP A 461 48.99 -9.12 -12.17
CA ASP A 461 49.42 -7.96 -12.94
C ASP A 461 50.87 -7.57 -12.57
N ARG A 462 51.66 -7.20 -13.59
CA ARG A 462 53.04 -6.74 -13.44
C ARG A 462 53.13 -5.31 -12.89
N VAL A 463 52.11 -4.48 -13.12
CA VAL A 463 52.12 -3.05 -12.72
C VAL A 463 51.85 -2.89 -11.22
N ARG A 464 51.01 -3.74 -10.62
CA ARG A 464 50.65 -3.68 -9.20
C ARG A 464 51.73 -4.16 -8.23
N THR A 465 52.75 -4.88 -8.70
CA THR A 465 53.79 -5.47 -7.84
C THR A 465 54.96 -4.53 -7.52
N ARG A 466 54.89 -3.25 -7.94
CA ARG A 466 55.93 -2.22 -7.72
C ARG A 466 55.53 -1.07 -6.77
N ARG A 467 54.49 -1.22 -5.95
CA ARG A 467 54.17 -0.27 -4.87
C ARG A 467 54.49 -0.85 -3.51
#